data_AF-A0A522ARY5-F1
#
_entry.id   AF-A0A522ARY5-F1
#
_cell.length_a   1.000
_cell.length_b   1.000
_cell.length_c   1.000
_cell.angle_alpha   90.00
_cell.angle_beta   90.00
_cell.angle_gamma   90.00
#
_symmetry.space_group_name_H-M   'P 1'
#
loop_
_entity.id
_entity.type
_entity.pdbx_description
1 polymer ?
#
loop_
_entity_poly.entity_id
_entity_poly.type
_entity_poly.pdbx_seq_one_letter_code
_entity_poly.pdbx_strand_id
1 'polypeptide(L)'
;MAQGSWADDYNEKPTAAEIAKLGLEGTELTPAGAIRAGNADGSIPAWKDEPLKAPADFKPGTFHPDPFAADKPLFTITAANYKQYADKLTPGQQKMFETYPDYFMNI
;
A
#
# COMPACT_ATOMS: atom_id res chain seq x y z
N MET A 1 10.08 -17.59 -42.65
CA MET A 1 10.20 -16.14 -42.38
C MET A 1 8.86 -15.66 -41.82
N ALA A 2 8.63 -15.84 -40.53
CA ALA A 2 7.49 -15.22 -39.84
C ALA A 2 8.10 -14.44 -38.68
N GLN A 3 8.38 -13.16 -38.92
CA GLN A 3 8.84 -12.26 -37.89
C GLN A 3 7.69 -12.09 -36.89
N GLY A 4 7.91 -12.55 -35.65
CA GLY A 4 7.03 -12.22 -34.53
C GLY A 4 7.01 -10.71 -34.36
N SER A 5 5.82 -10.13 -34.41
CA SER A 5 5.57 -8.74 -34.05
C SER A 5 5.70 -8.62 -32.53
N TRP A 6 6.91 -8.32 -32.03
CA TRP A 6 7.17 -8.01 -30.63
C TRP A 6 7.03 -6.51 -30.33
N ALA A 7 6.13 -5.84 -31.05
CA ALA A 7 5.81 -4.44 -30.84
C ALA A 7 4.31 -4.34 -30.57
N ASP A 8 3.89 -4.87 -29.42
CA ASP A 8 2.65 -4.38 -28.83
C ASP A 8 2.91 -2.92 -28.43
N ASP A 9 2.01 -2.06 -28.88
CA ASP A 9 2.13 -0.61 -28.85
C ASP A 9 2.17 -0.05 -27.43
N TYR A 10 3.38 0.05 -26.85
CA TYR A 10 3.63 0.67 -25.53
C TYR A 10 3.22 2.16 -25.43
N ASN A 11 2.62 2.74 -26.47
CA ASN A 11 2.24 4.15 -26.58
C ASN A 11 0.80 4.34 -27.11
N GLU A 12 0.01 3.27 -27.22
CA GLU A 12 -1.39 3.39 -27.61
C GLU A 12 -2.18 4.11 -26.51
N LYS A 13 -2.94 5.14 -26.89
CA LYS A 13 -3.73 5.91 -25.91
C LYS A 13 -4.83 4.99 -25.37
N PRO A 14 -5.04 4.94 -24.04
CA PRO A 14 -6.08 4.11 -23.46
C PRO A 14 -7.43 4.45 -24.08
N THR A 15 -8.21 3.43 -24.39
CA THR A 15 -9.55 3.57 -24.96
C THR A 15 -10.48 4.26 -23.96
N ALA A 16 -11.55 4.90 -24.46
CA ALA A 16 -12.53 5.54 -23.58
C ALA A 16 -13.14 4.57 -22.54
N ALA A 17 -13.23 3.28 -22.87
CA ALA A 17 -13.71 2.24 -21.96
C ALA A 17 -12.71 1.93 -20.83
N GLU A 18 -11.40 1.98 -21.09
CA GLU A 18 -10.37 1.81 -20.07
C GLU A 18 -10.26 3.03 -19.16
N ILE A 19 -10.40 4.22 -19.73
CA ILE A 19 -10.45 5.48 -18.96
C ILE A 19 -11.69 5.48 -18.05
N ALA A 20 -12.83 4.96 -18.49
CA ALA A 20 -14.04 4.86 -17.67
C ALA A 20 -13.88 3.94 -16.44
N LYS A 21 -12.88 3.06 -16.42
CA LYS A 21 -12.55 2.22 -15.24
C LYS A 21 -11.74 2.98 -14.20
N LEU A 22 -11.16 4.13 -14.55
CA LEU A 22 -10.43 5.02 -13.66
C LEU A 22 -11.37 6.13 -13.17
N GLY A 23 -11.30 6.46 -11.89
CA GLY A 23 -12.16 7.51 -11.34
C GLY A 23 -11.90 7.75 -9.87
N LEU A 24 -12.43 8.85 -9.34
CA LEU A 24 -12.34 9.20 -7.93
C LEU A 24 -13.35 8.42 -7.07
N GLU A 25 -14.50 8.06 -7.62
CA GLU A 25 -15.55 7.32 -6.92
C GLU A 25 -16.17 6.24 -7.82
N GLY A 26 -16.58 5.09 -7.25
CA GLY A 26 -17.44 4.10 -7.92
C GLY A 26 -16.84 3.28 -9.07
N THR A 27 -15.59 3.52 -9.48
CA THR A 27 -14.91 2.76 -10.55
C THR A 27 -14.10 1.56 -10.01
N GLU A 28 -13.64 0.67 -10.90
CA GLU A 28 -12.84 -0.51 -10.53
C GLU A 28 -11.42 -0.14 -10.10
N LEU A 29 -10.85 0.89 -10.73
CA LEU A 29 -9.50 1.37 -10.50
C LEU A 29 -9.49 2.76 -9.86
N THR A 30 -8.49 3.03 -9.03
CA THR A 30 -8.20 4.36 -8.50
C THR A 30 -7.73 5.29 -9.63
N PRO A 31 -7.68 6.62 -9.44
CA PRO A 31 -7.16 7.54 -10.46
C PRO A 31 -5.72 7.23 -10.90
N ALA A 32 -4.96 6.52 -10.04
CA ALA A 32 -3.59 6.07 -10.31
C ALA A 32 -3.52 4.68 -10.98
N GLY A 33 -4.66 4.03 -11.25
CA GLY A 33 -4.71 2.72 -11.91
C GLY A 33 -4.57 1.51 -10.98
N ALA A 34 -4.56 1.70 -9.66
CA ALA A 34 -4.55 0.59 -8.71
C ALA A 34 -5.95 -0.01 -8.54
N ILE A 35 -6.06 -1.29 -8.18
CA ILE A 35 -7.34 -1.91 -7.81
C ILE A 35 -7.94 -1.14 -6.63
N ARG A 36 -9.18 -0.65 -6.77
CA ARG A 36 -9.87 0.07 -5.69
C ARG A 36 -10.30 -0.88 -4.56
N ALA A 37 -10.69 -2.11 -4.91
CA ALA A 37 -11.14 -3.08 -3.94
C ALA A 37 -10.05 -3.36 -2.90
N GLY A 38 -10.46 -3.47 -1.63
CA GLY A 38 -9.61 -4.00 -0.58
C GLY A 38 -9.23 -5.46 -0.87
N ASN A 39 -8.24 -5.98 -0.15
CA ASN A 39 -7.87 -7.38 -0.31
C ASN A 39 -8.92 -8.33 0.31
N ALA A 40 -8.94 -9.57 -0.15
CA ALA A 40 -9.94 -10.55 0.28
C ALA A 40 -9.79 -10.93 1.77
N ASP A 41 -8.59 -10.77 2.33
CA ASP A 41 -8.26 -10.97 3.74
C ASP A 41 -8.67 -9.78 4.63
N GLY A 42 -9.15 -8.68 4.04
CA GLY A 42 -9.72 -7.53 4.75
C GLY A 42 -8.71 -6.70 5.53
N SER A 43 -7.41 -6.97 5.38
CA SER A 43 -6.32 -6.21 6.02
C SER A 43 -6.03 -4.89 5.30
N ILE A 44 -6.35 -4.80 4.01
CA ILE A 44 -6.27 -3.58 3.20
C ILE A 44 -7.71 -3.16 2.88
N PRO A 45 -8.18 -2.02 3.42
CA PRO A 45 -9.51 -1.50 3.11
C PRO A 45 -9.59 -1.04 1.64
N ALA A 46 -10.81 -0.99 1.11
CA ALA A 46 -11.04 -0.39 -0.20
C ALA A 46 -10.57 1.07 -0.20
N TRP A 47 -9.91 1.48 -1.29
CA TRP A 47 -9.44 2.85 -1.44
C TRP A 47 -10.63 3.82 -1.48
N LYS A 48 -10.59 4.82 -0.60
CA LYS A 48 -11.57 5.91 -0.53
C LYS A 48 -10.86 7.24 -0.76
N ASP A 49 -11.51 8.13 -1.47
CA ASP A 49 -11.08 9.52 -1.63
C ASP A 49 -11.46 10.34 -0.40
N GLU A 50 -10.96 9.94 0.78
CA GLU A 50 -11.20 10.66 2.03
C GLU A 50 -10.01 11.62 2.29
N PRO A 51 -10.18 12.93 2.07
CA PRO A 51 -9.13 13.88 2.35
C PRO A 51 -8.80 13.86 3.85
N LEU A 52 -7.52 13.64 4.17
CA LEU A 52 -7.04 13.68 5.54
C LEU A 52 -7.31 15.05 6.13
N LYS A 53 -8.09 15.07 7.21
CA LYS A 53 -8.37 16.31 7.93
C LYS A 53 -7.10 16.75 8.64
N ALA A 54 -6.64 17.97 8.35
CA ALA A 54 -5.49 18.54 9.04
C ALA A 54 -5.72 18.51 10.56
N PRO A 55 -4.72 18.06 11.36
CA PRO A 55 -4.82 18.08 12.81
C PRO A 55 -5.08 19.50 13.30
N ALA A 56 -5.86 19.65 14.38
CA ALA A 56 -6.18 20.97 14.95
C ALA A 56 -4.92 21.77 15.35
N ASP A 57 -3.81 21.06 15.59
CA ASP A 57 -2.52 21.63 15.96
C ASP A 57 -1.63 22.02 14.76
N PHE A 58 -2.10 21.82 13.51
CA PHE A 58 -1.36 22.25 12.32
C PHE A 58 -1.34 23.78 12.21
N LYS A 59 -0.13 24.36 12.24
CA LYS A 59 0.10 25.79 12.01
C LYS A 59 0.89 25.98 10.71
N PRO A 60 0.45 26.87 9.81
CA PRO A 60 1.24 27.22 8.63
C PRO A 60 2.64 27.68 9.04
N GLY A 61 3.68 27.05 8.47
CA GLY A 61 5.08 27.35 8.77
C GLY A 61 5.75 26.49 9.86
N THR A 62 5.02 25.55 10.49
CA THR A 62 5.62 24.56 11.41
C THR A 62 5.79 23.20 10.76
N PHE A 63 6.49 22.28 11.45
CA PHE A 63 6.50 20.88 11.08
C PHE A 63 5.08 20.32 11.07
N HIS A 64 4.76 19.47 10.09
CA HIS A 64 3.44 18.88 9.95
C HIS A 64 3.22 17.89 11.11
N PRO A 65 2.20 18.11 11.98
CA PRO A 65 1.87 17.14 13.00
C PRO A 65 1.36 15.86 12.35
N ASP A 66 1.69 14.72 12.95
CA ASP A 66 1.22 13.41 12.50
C ASP A 66 -0.31 13.33 12.66
N PRO A 67 -1.08 13.20 11.56
CA PRO A 67 -2.53 13.09 11.62
C PRO A 67 -3.03 11.79 12.24
N PHE A 68 -2.17 10.77 12.37
CA PHE A 68 -2.48 9.47 12.94
C PHE A 68 -1.72 9.20 14.25
N ALA A 69 -1.31 10.25 14.99
CA ALA A 69 -0.56 10.08 16.23
C ALA A 69 -1.26 9.19 17.31
N ALA A 70 -2.57 8.99 17.19
CA ALA A 70 -3.36 8.12 18.06
C ALA A 70 -3.44 6.66 17.59
N ASP A 71 -3.01 6.35 16.36
CA ASP A 71 -3.01 4.98 15.85
C ASP A 71 -1.97 4.15 16.60
N LYS A 72 -2.48 3.11 17.26
CA LYS A 72 -1.65 2.17 18.00
C LYS A 72 -1.29 1.02 17.07
N PRO A 73 -0.05 0.50 17.17
CA PRO A 73 0.29 -0.77 16.54
C PRO A 73 -0.75 -1.83 16.92
N LEU A 74 -1.26 -2.53 15.92
CA LEU A 74 -2.14 -3.68 16.07
C LEU A 74 -1.37 -4.83 16.73
N PHE A 75 -0.11 -5.03 16.34
CA PHE A 75 0.79 -5.99 16.98
C PHE A 75 2.26 -5.69 16.67
N THR A 76 3.16 -6.19 17.51
CA THR A 76 4.60 -6.06 17.33
C THR A 76 5.24 -7.42 17.09
N ILE A 77 5.91 -7.56 15.95
CA ILE A 77 6.76 -8.72 15.65
C ILE A 77 8.16 -8.42 16.17
N THR A 78 8.71 -9.32 16.97
CA THR A 78 10.06 -9.27 17.55
C THR A 78 10.85 -10.53 17.18
N ALA A 79 12.16 -10.53 17.46
CA ALA A 79 12.99 -11.72 17.29
C ALA A 79 12.50 -12.96 18.08
N ALA A 80 11.65 -12.78 19.10
CA ALA A 80 11.06 -13.87 19.87
C ALA A 80 9.83 -14.52 19.19
N ASN A 81 9.07 -13.77 18.39
CA ASN A 81 7.80 -14.24 17.81
C ASN A 81 7.77 -14.28 16.28
N TYR A 82 8.81 -13.79 15.57
CA TYR A 82 8.82 -13.73 14.10
C TYR A 82 8.54 -15.09 13.43
N LYS A 83 8.93 -16.20 14.06
CA LYS A 83 8.66 -17.56 13.56
C LYS A 83 7.16 -17.89 13.47
N GLN A 84 6.32 -17.24 14.28
CA GLN A 84 4.87 -17.39 14.23
C GLN A 84 4.24 -16.70 13.01
N TYR A 85 4.96 -15.75 12.42
CA TYR A 85 4.53 -14.95 11.25
C TYR A 85 5.41 -15.23 10.03
N ALA A 86 6.15 -16.35 10.01
CA ALA A 86 7.12 -16.66 8.96
C ALA A 86 6.47 -16.77 7.56
N ASP A 87 5.19 -17.13 7.50
CA ASP A 87 4.36 -17.15 6.29
C ASP A 87 4.01 -15.75 5.76
N LYS A 88 4.10 -14.71 6.61
CA LYS A 88 3.89 -13.30 6.26
C LYS A 88 5.18 -12.52 6.08
N LEU A 89 6.31 -13.10 6.45
CA LEU A 89 7.63 -12.46 6.39
C LEU A 89 8.43 -12.99 5.20
N THR A 90 8.96 -12.06 4.41
CA THR A 90 9.94 -12.40 3.38
C THR A 90 11.22 -12.97 4.00
N PRO A 91 12.00 -13.80 3.29
CA PRO A 91 13.24 -14.36 3.81
C PRO A 91 14.22 -13.29 4.32
N GLY A 92 14.25 -12.11 3.70
CA GLY A 92 15.07 -10.98 4.16
C GLY A 92 14.62 -10.42 5.52
N GLN A 93 13.30 -10.29 5.73
CA GLN A 93 12.76 -9.85 7.02
C GLN A 93 13.01 -10.89 8.12
N GLN A 94 12.88 -12.18 7.81
CA GLN A 94 13.22 -13.24 8.77
C GLN A 94 14.70 -13.18 9.17
N LYS A 95 15.60 -12.92 8.20
CA LYS A 95 17.03 -12.80 8.48
C LYS A 95 17.38 -11.58 9.34
N MET A 96 16.64 -10.48 9.20
CA MET A 96 16.78 -9.31 10.08
C MET A 96 16.50 -9.67 11.55
N PHE A 97 15.41 -10.41 11.82
CA PHE A 97 15.09 -10.86 13.18
C PHE A 97 16.12 -11.84 13.77
N GLU A 98 16.76 -12.67 12.94
CA GLU A 98 17.85 -13.54 13.38
C GLU A 98 19.15 -12.79 13.69
N THR A 99 19.43 -11.73 12.92
CA THR A 99 20.70 -10.99 12.99
C THR A 99 20.67 -9.94 14.09
N TYR A 100 19.50 -9.34 14.32
CA TYR A 100 19.31 -8.23 15.26
C TYR A 100 18.25 -8.59 16.30
N PRO A 101 18.66 -9.01 17.51
CA PRO A 101 17.75 -9.37 18.60
C PRO A 101 16.84 -8.22 19.03
N ASP A 102 17.31 -6.98 18.88
CA ASP A 102 16.60 -5.76 19.27
C ASP A 102 15.68 -5.22 18.16
N TYR A 103 15.64 -5.87 16.99
CA TYR A 103 14.77 -5.46 15.89
C TYR A 103 13.32 -5.86 16.17
N PHE A 104 12.42 -4.89 15.97
CA PHE A 104 10.99 -5.09 16.07
C PHE A 104 10.29 -4.40 14.90
N MET A 105 9.16 -4.97 14.48
CA MET A 105 8.29 -4.44 13.44
C MET A 105 6.91 -4.22 14.04
N ASN A 106 6.47 -2.97 14.05
CA ASN A 106 5.11 -2.61 14.44
C ASN A 106 4.22 -2.68 13.20
N ILE A 107 3.12 -3.43 13.31
CA ILE A 107 2.07 -3.54 12.30
C ILE A 107 0.83 -2.84 12.83
#